data_AF-A0A383A5I8-F1
#
_entry.id   AF-A0A383A5I8-F1
#
_cell.length_a   1.000
_cell.length_b   1.000
_cell.length_c   1.000
_cell.angle_alpha   90.00
_cell.angle_beta   90.00
_cell.angle_gamma   90.00
#
_symmetry.space_group_name_H-M   'P 1'
#
loop_
_entity.id
_entity.type
_entity.pdbx_description
1 polymer ?
#
loop_
_entity_poly.entity_id
_entity_poly.type
_entity_poly.pdbx_seq_one_letter_code
_entity_poly.pdbx_strand_id
1 'polypeptide(L)'
;QGSDSPALIEAAFGPGSPIFTQTTERLSRIFAEAGHVPQVAVRFREWENLQGQESSGETSFILQTYLALLARLIARQFVSPRRAIANSKELFEVINVDYFSRRGIGNFGEGDIFSWLPLESRWELSLDDLVLETLRGLTDALASHDFTGATPGILDSLYRPTPPRWLAEYVVEEELGLPGDGLSLLDPSCGTGTFLCAAIGAMTRTLAEQGGDPIDVLFMAPEKFKGMDRDPLSVTLARLNYLLAFGDLVQQE
;
A
#
# COMPACT_ATOMS: atom_id res chain seq x y z
N GLN A 1 -11.10 7.23 -20.31
CA GLN A 1 -11.44 5.88 -19.84
C GLN A 1 -11.28 5.96 -18.33
N GLY A 2 -12.30 5.58 -17.56
CA GLY A 2 -12.29 5.80 -16.10
C GLY A 2 -11.35 4.80 -15.44
N SER A 3 -10.71 5.19 -14.33
CA SER A 3 -9.91 4.25 -13.55
C SER A 3 -10.79 3.09 -13.07
N ASP A 4 -10.16 1.97 -12.78
CA ASP A 4 -10.90 0.82 -12.25
C ASP A 4 -11.49 1.13 -10.87
N SER A 5 -12.70 0.64 -10.66
CA SER A 5 -13.44 0.80 -9.40
C SER A 5 -12.98 -0.23 -8.37
N PRO A 6 -13.13 0.05 -7.05
CA PRO A 6 -12.83 -0.92 -6.00
C PRO A 6 -13.52 -2.28 -6.19
N ALA A 7 -14.75 -2.30 -6.72
CA ALA A 7 -15.48 -3.55 -7.00
C ALA A 7 -14.85 -4.39 -8.13
N LEU A 8 -14.27 -3.73 -9.15
CA LEU A 8 -13.53 -4.43 -10.21
C LEU A 8 -12.23 -5.03 -9.67
N ILE A 9 -11.51 -4.28 -8.82
CA ILE A 9 -10.29 -4.75 -8.16
C ILE A 9 -10.62 -5.92 -7.22
N GLU A 10 -11.70 -5.84 -6.47
CA GLU A 10 -12.14 -6.93 -5.59
C GLU A 10 -12.49 -8.20 -6.38
N ALA A 11 -13.18 -8.07 -7.51
CA ALA A 11 -13.49 -9.21 -8.37
C ALA A 11 -12.23 -9.85 -8.99
N ALA A 12 -11.24 -9.04 -9.37
CA ALA A 12 -10.02 -9.51 -10.04
C ALA A 12 -8.95 -10.05 -9.08
N PHE A 13 -8.83 -9.48 -7.88
CA PHE A 13 -7.74 -9.75 -6.93
C PHE A 13 -8.22 -10.27 -5.56
N GLY A 14 -9.53 -10.38 -5.34
CA GLY A 14 -10.08 -10.88 -4.09
C GLY A 14 -10.02 -12.41 -3.95
N PRO A 15 -10.42 -12.94 -2.77
CA PRO A 15 -10.29 -14.37 -2.43
C PRO A 15 -10.95 -15.36 -3.41
N GLY A 16 -11.95 -14.91 -4.19
CA GLY A 16 -12.61 -15.74 -5.20
C GLY A 16 -11.91 -15.75 -6.57
N SER A 17 -10.82 -15.01 -6.75
CA SER A 17 -10.16 -14.84 -8.04
C SER A 17 -9.08 -15.89 -8.31
N PRO A 18 -8.86 -16.30 -9.57
CA PRO A 18 -7.73 -17.17 -9.93
C PRO A 18 -6.36 -16.54 -9.60
N ILE A 19 -6.24 -15.21 -9.72
CA ILE A 19 -5.01 -14.47 -9.43
C ILE A 19 -4.66 -14.59 -7.95
N PHE A 20 -5.64 -14.41 -7.07
CA PHE A 20 -5.48 -14.60 -5.63
C PHE A 20 -5.02 -16.02 -5.29
N THR A 21 -5.74 -17.03 -5.78
CA THR A 21 -5.44 -18.44 -5.48
C THR A 21 -4.03 -18.80 -5.94
N GLN A 22 -3.68 -18.51 -7.20
CA GLN A 22 -2.37 -18.82 -7.74
C GLN A 22 -1.25 -18.11 -6.99
N THR A 23 -1.42 -16.83 -6.67
CA THR A 23 -0.39 -16.04 -5.99
C THR A 23 -0.19 -16.52 -4.55
N THR A 24 -1.27 -16.73 -3.81
CA THR A 24 -1.20 -17.18 -2.41
C THR A 24 -0.68 -18.61 -2.26
N GLU A 25 -0.99 -19.51 -3.21
CA GLU A 25 -0.40 -20.86 -3.26
C GLU A 25 1.13 -20.79 -3.48
N ARG A 26 1.59 -19.97 -4.43
CA ARG A 26 3.03 -19.79 -4.65
C ARG A 26 3.73 -19.15 -3.45
N LEU A 27 3.13 -18.11 -2.86
CA LEU A 27 3.66 -17.47 -1.64
C LEU A 27 3.75 -18.47 -0.48
N SER A 28 2.73 -19.30 -0.29
CA SER A 28 2.72 -20.35 0.75
C SER A 28 3.84 -21.37 0.54
N ARG A 29 4.09 -21.78 -0.71
CA ARG A 29 5.22 -22.66 -1.03
C ARG A 29 6.58 -22.01 -0.74
N ILE A 30 6.77 -20.76 -1.18
CA ILE A 30 8.01 -20.01 -0.92
C ILE A 30 8.21 -19.91 0.60
N PHE A 31 7.16 -19.59 1.37
CA PHE A 31 7.25 -19.49 2.82
C PHE A 31 7.52 -20.83 3.51
N ALA A 32 6.94 -21.93 3.05
CA ALA A 32 7.21 -23.26 3.61
C ALA A 32 8.70 -23.64 3.51
N GLU A 33 9.37 -23.22 2.44
CA GLU A 33 10.79 -23.47 2.22
C GLU A 33 11.67 -22.41 2.89
N ALA A 34 11.29 -21.13 2.84
CA ALA A 34 12.13 -20.02 3.33
C ALA A 34 11.84 -19.57 4.77
N GLY A 35 10.76 -20.05 5.40
CA GLY A 35 10.28 -19.58 6.70
C GLY A 35 11.29 -19.76 7.84
N HIS A 36 12.23 -20.70 7.70
CA HIS A 36 13.31 -20.93 8.65
C HIS A 36 14.51 -19.97 8.48
N VAL A 37 14.59 -19.25 7.35
CA VAL A 37 15.65 -18.28 7.09
C VAL A 37 15.51 -17.11 8.06
N PRO A 38 16.59 -16.66 8.74
CA PRO A 38 16.51 -15.63 9.78
C PRO A 38 15.74 -14.36 9.36
N GLN A 39 15.94 -13.88 8.13
CA GLN A 39 15.27 -12.67 7.65
C GLN A 39 13.75 -12.83 7.44
N VAL A 40 13.28 -14.06 7.19
CA VAL A 40 11.85 -14.39 7.02
C VAL A 40 11.26 -14.73 8.39
N ALA A 41 11.95 -15.59 9.15
CA ALA A 41 11.54 -16.04 10.49
C ALA A 41 11.32 -14.87 11.46
N VAL A 42 12.21 -13.88 11.46
CA VAL A 42 12.08 -12.69 12.31
C VAL A 42 10.85 -11.88 11.92
N ARG A 43 10.61 -11.63 10.63
CA ARG A 43 9.44 -10.88 10.16
C ARG A 43 8.14 -11.58 10.52
N PHE A 44 8.08 -12.90 10.32
CA PHE A 44 6.91 -13.68 10.71
C PHE A 44 6.65 -13.63 12.22
N ARG A 45 7.69 -13.78 13.04
CA ARG A 45 7.56 -13.69 14.50
C ARG A 45 7.09 -12.31 14.96
N GLU A 46 7.66 -11.24 14.40
CA GLU A 46 7.24 -9.88 14.73
C GLU A 46 5.80 -9.61 14.29
N TRP A 47 5.40 -10.16 13.14
CA TRP A 47 4.01 -10.14 12.72
C TRP A 47 3.09 -10.83 13.75
N GLU A 48 3.41 -12.07 14.15
CA GLU A 48 2.63 -12.82 15.15
C GLU A 48 2.50 -12.06 16.47
N ASN A 49 3.59 -11.43 16.93
CA ASN A 49 3.58 -10.62 18.15
C ASN A 49 2.57 -9.46 18.09
N LEU A 50 2.33 -8.89 16.90
CA LEU A 50 1.43 -7.75 16.69
C LEU A 50 -0.04 -8.15 16.55
N GLN A 51 -0.33 -9.38 16.10
CA GLN A 51 -1.71 -9.83 15.86
C GLN A 51 -2.48 -10.16 17.15
N GLY A 52 -1.80 -10.43 18.26
CA GLY A 52 -2.45 -10.84 19.52
C GLY A 52 -3.08 -12.25 19.42
N GLN A 53 -4.09 -12.55 20.25
CA GLN A 53 -4.70 -13.90 20.32
C GLN A 53 -5.76 -14.19 19.25
N GLU A 54 -6.16 -13.20 18.43
CA GLU A 54 -7.33 -13.31 17.55
C GLU A 54 -7.01 -13.67 16.09
N SER A 55 -5.73 -13.60 15.70
CA SER A 55 -5.28 -13.75 14.32
C SER A 55 -3.91 -14.44 14.35
N SER A 56 -3.90 -15.76 14.33
CA SER A 56 -2.65 -16.54 14.30
C SER A 56 -2.65 -17.50 13.13
N GLY A 57 -1.50 -17.61 12.47
CA GLY A 57 -1.29 -18.60 11.43
C GLY A 57 -0.63 -18.03 10.18
N GLU A 58 0.16 -18.91 9.56
CA GLU A 58 0.88 -18.65 8.31
C GLU A 58 -0.06 -18.17 7.20
N THR A 59 -1.26 -18.73 7.08
CA THR A 59 -2.25 -18.33 6.06
C THR A 59 -2.58 -16.83 6.12
N SER A 60 -2.78 -16.28 7.32
CA SER A 60 -3.05 -14.85 7.50
C SER A 60 -1.83 -14.01 7.15
N PHE A 61 -0.62 -14.45 7.52
CA PHE A 61 0.62 -13.78 7.12
C PHE A 61 0.80 -13.76 5.60
N ILE A 62 0.49 -14.86 4.91
CA ILE A 62 0.52 -14.95 3.44
C ILE A 62 -0.52 -14.04 2.80
N LEU A 63 -1.76 -14.03 3.32
CA LEU A 63 -2.81 -13.13 2.84
C LEU A 63 -2.39 -11.66 2.98
N GLN A 64 -1.83 -11.28 4.13
CA GLN A 64 -1.41 -9.90 4.34
C GLN A 64 -0.16 -9.56 3.51
N THR A 65 0.76 -10.51 3.31
CA THR A 65 1.87 -10.35 2.37
C THR A 65 1.33 -10.09 0.96
N TYR A 66 0.36 -10.86 0.49
CA TYR A 66 -0.27 -10.69 -0.83
C TYR A 66 -0.84 -9.27 -1.00
N LEU A 67 -1.59 -8.77 -0.02
CA LEU A 67 -2.17 -7.43 -0.06
C LEU A 67 -1.10 -6.33 -0.01
N ALA A 68 -0.02 -6.52 0.75
CA ALA A 68 1.10 -5.59 0.78
C ALA A 68 1.82 -5.52 -0.59
N LEU A 69 2.00 -6.66 -1.28
CA LEU A 69 2.58 -6.70 -2.62
C LEU A 69 1.68 -5.97 -3.63
N LEU A 70 0.37 -6.22 -3.60
CA LEU A 70 -0.59 -5.48 -4.41
C LEU A 70 -0.50 -3.98 -4.17
N ALA A 71 -0.47 -3.55 -2.92
CA ALA A 71 -0.38 -2.13 -2.57
C ALA A 71 0.86 -1.45 -3.17
N ARG A 72 2.01 -2.11 -3.11
CA ARG A 72 3.26 -1.59 -3.69
C ARG A 72 3.23 -1.55 -5.21
N LEU A 73 2.70 -2.58 -5.86
CA LEU A 73 2.61 -2.63 -7.32
C LEU A 73 1.59 -1.61 -7.86
N ILE A 74 0.45 -1.43 -7.18
CA ILE A 74 -0.53 -0.39 -7.49
C ILE A 74 0.09 0.99 -7.28
N ALA A 75 0.76 1.25 -6.16
CA ALA A 75 1.45 2.52 -5.93
C ALA A 75 2.51 2.79 -7.01
N ARG A 76 3.23 1.76 -7.45
CA ARG A 76 4.20 1.87 -8.54
C ARG A 76 3.53 2.26 -9.85
N GLN A 77 2.43 1.61 -10.23
CA GLN A 77 1.68 1.95 -11.44
C GLN A 77 1.06 3.34 -11.33
N PHE A 78 0.52 3.72 -10.16
CA PHE A 78 0.00 5.06 -9.91
C PHE A 78 1.05 6.15 -10.10
N VAL A 79 2.24 5.97 -9.52
CA VAL A 79 3.32 6.97 -9.58
C VAL A 79 3.94 7.10 -10.97
N SER A 80 4.02 6.03 -11.77
CA SER A 80 4.47 6.12 -13.16
C SER A 80 3.58 5.30 -14.09
N PRO A 81 2.38 5.82 -14.44
CA PRO A 81 1.30 5.06 -15.10
C PRO A 81 1.63 4.71 -16.55
N ARG A 82 2.49 5.49 -17.20
CA ARG A 82 2.89 5.29 -18.59
C ARG A 82 4.12 4.38 -18.75
N ARG A 83 4.70 3.91 -17.65
CA ARG A 83 5.96 3.15 -17.66
C ARG A 83 5.78 1.80 -16.98
N ALA A 84 5.81 0.74 -17.79
CA ALA A 84 5.87 -0.63 -17.29
C ALA A 84 7.13 -0.86 -16.43
N ILE A 85 7.06 -1.85 -15.52
CA ILE A 85 8.21 -2.29 -14.75
C ILE A 85 9.23 -2.90 -15.72
N ALA A 86 10.44 -2.33 -15.77
CA ALA A 86 11.38 -2.62 -16.85
C ALA A 86 12.06 -3.99 -16.73
N ASN A 87 12.31 -4.46 -15.51
CA ASN A 87 13.06 -5.69 -15.25
C ASN A 87 12.86 -6.18 -13.80
N SER A 88 13.43 -7.35 -13.49
CA SER A 88 13.39 -7.95 -12.15
C SER A 88 14.03 -7.08 -11.07
N LYS A 89 15.08 -6.32 -11.39
CA LYS A 89 15.71 -5.40 -10.44
C LYS A 89 14.73 -4.32 -10.00
N GLU A 90 14.05 -3.67 -10.95
CA GLU A 90 13.02 -2.68 -10.61
C GLU A 90 11.88 -3.33 -9.82
N LEU A 91 11.45 -4.54 -10.18
CA LEU A 91 10.41 -5.25 -9.45
C LEU A 91 10.79 -5.48 -7.98
N PHE A 92 12.02 -5.91 -7.70
CA PHE A 92 12.51 -6.04 -6.32
C PHE A 92 12.66 -4.69 -5.61
N GLU A 93 13.06 -3.63 -6.32
CA GLU A 93 13.08 -2.27 -5.76
C GLU A 93 11.67 -1.78 -5.38
N VAL A 94 10.62 -2.20 -6.10
CA VAL A 94 9.22 -1.91 -5.73
C VAL A 94 8.81 -2.73 -4.51
N ILE A 95 9.14 -4.03 -4.47
CA ILE A 95 8.80 -4.90 -3.33
C ILE A 95 9.49 -4.45 -2.04
N ASN A 96 10.74 -3.99 -2.12
CA ASN A 96 11.48 -3.44 -0.98
C ASN A 96 11.29 -1.94 -0.78
N VAL A 97 10.41 -1.31 -1.58
CA VAL A 97 10.06 0.11 -1.50
C VAL A 97 11.18 1.10 -1.88
N ASP A 98 12.41 0.63 -2.12
CA ASP A 98 13.54 1.41 -2.65
C ASP A 98 13.17 2.24 -3.89
N TYR A 99 12.24 1.75 -4.72
CA TYR A 99 11.71 2.45 -5.88
C TYR A 99 11.19 3.86 -5.54
N PHE A 100 10.44 3.97 -4.44
CA PHE A 100 9.75 5.17 -3.98
C PHE A 100 10.74 6.13 -3.30
N SER A 101 11.62 5.58 -2.44
CA SER A 101 12.67 6.35 -1.76
C SER A 101 13.58 7.09 -2.76
N ARG A 102 13.96 6.42 -3.86
CA ARG A 102 14.79 7.05 -4.91
C ARG A 102 14.09 8.18 -5.69
N ARG A 103 12.77 8.28 -5.58
CA ARG A 103 11.95 9.34 -6.18
C ARG A 103 11.56 10.43 -5.19
N GLY A 104 12.12 10.40 -3.98
CA GLY A 104 11.82 11.39 -2.94
C GLY A 104 10.54 11.09 -2.14
N ILE A 105 9.88 9.95 -2.38
CA ILE A 105 8.74 9.49 -1.59
C ILE A 105 9.29 8.70 -0.40
N GLY A 106 9.66 9.43 0.65
CA GLY A 106 10.10 8.85 1.93
C GLY A 106 8.94 8.22 2.71
N ASN A 107 9.26 7.36 3.68
CA ASN A 107 8.28 6.74 4.60
C ASN A 107 7.17 5.90 3.92
N PHE A 108 7.36 5.45 2.68
CA PHE A 108 6.43 4.52 2.02
C PHE A 108 6.56 3.06 2.53
N GLY A 109 7.61 2.76 3.31
CA GLY A 109 7.81 1.46 3.96
C GLY A 109 9.27 1.02 3.87
N GLU A 110 10.06 1.21 4.92
CA GLU A 110 11.48 0.82 4.89
C GLU A 110 11.64 -0.67 5.23
N GLY A 111 11.58 -1.56 4.23
CA GLY A 111 11.90 -2.98 4.38
C GLY A 111 11.04 -3.72 5.42
N ASP A 112 9.74 -3.40 5.45
CA ASP A 112 8.77 -3.83 6.46
C ASP A 112 8.60 -5.36 6.59
N ILE A 113 7.66 -5.75 7.47
CA ILE A 113 7.31 -7.14 7.78
C ILE A 113 6.91 -7.98 6.55
N PHE A 114 6.38 -7.37 5.49
CA PHE A 114 5.97 -8.06 4.26
C PHE A 114 7.03 -7.99 3.14
N SER A 115 8.24 -7.50 3.44
CA SER A 115 9.34 -7.36 2.49
C SER A 115 10.36 -8.52 2.63
N TRP A 116 9.88 -9.76 2.54
CA TRP A 116 10.67 -10.96 2.83
C TRP A 116 11.01 -11.83 1.60
N LEU A 117 10.42 -11.55 0.43
CA LEU A 117 10.65 -12.29 -0.82
C LEU A 117 12.02 -12.15 -1.47
N PRO A 118 12.78 -11.04 -1.33
CA PRO A 118 14.17 -11.02 -1.76
C PRO A 118 15.00 -11.92 -0.84
N LEU A 119 15.26 -13.14 -1.33
CA LEU A 119 16.06 -14.14 -0.65
C LEU A 119 17.51 -14.02 -1.09
N GLU A 120 18.45 -14.11 -0.14
CA GLU A 120 19.87 -14.06 -0.47
C GLU A 120 20.34 -15.43 -0.95
N SER A 121 21.18 -15.47 -2.00
CA SER A 121 21.69 -16.70 -2.58
C SER A 121 22.47 -17.59 -1.59
N ARG A 122 23.00 -16.99 -0.50
CA ARG A 122 23.69 -17.72 0.58
C ARG A 122 22.83 -18.78 1.29
N TRP A 123 21.51 -18.69 1.16
CA TRP A 123 20.58 -19.64 1.76
C TRP A 123 20.29 -20.85 0.86
N GLU A 124 20.79 -20.86 -0.38
CA GLU A 124 20.75 -22.01 -1.29
C GLU A 124 19.35 -22.60 -1.55
N LEU A 125 18.29 -21.81 -1.40
CA LEU A 125 16.90 -22.27 -1.45
C LEU A 125 16.37 -22.61 -2.86
N SER A 126 17.08 -22.28 -3.94
CA SER A 126 16.62 -22.50 -5.33
C SER A 126 15.20 -21.95 -5.62
N LEU A 127 14.80 -20.87 -4.93
CA LEU A 127 13.46 -20.26 -5.02
C LEU A 127 13.40 -19.05 -5.97
N ASP A 128 14.52 -18.60 -6.51
CA ASP A 128 14.61 -17.35 -7.28
C ASP A 128 13.63 -17.30 -8.46
N ASP A 129 13.51 -18.41 -9.20
CA ASP A 129 12.57 -18.52 -10.32
C ASP A 129 11.11 -18.47 -9.86
N LEU A 130 10.77 -19.14 -8.76
CA LEU A 130 9.41 -19.16 -8.21
C LEU A 130 9.02 -17.78 -7.67
N VAL A 131 9.94 -17.08 -6.99
CA VAL A 131 9.73 -15.71 -6.52
C VAL A 131 9.49 -14.78 -7.71
N LEU A 132 10.34 -14.85 -8.74
CA LEU A 132 10.19 -14.03 -9.94
C LEU A 132 8.91 -14.34 -10.71
N GLU A 133 8.54 -15.61 -10.85
CA GLU A 133 7.29 -16.03 -11.49
C GLU A 133 6.07 -15.50 -10.73
N THR A 134 6.10 -15.55 -9.39
CA THR A 134 5.03 -15.04 -8.53
C THR A 134 4.86 -13.53 -8.71
N LEU A 135 5.96 -12.77 -8.61
CA LEU A 135 5.92 -11.31 -8.70
C LEU A 135 5.58 -10.82 -10.12
N ARG A 136 6.11 -11.48 -11.16
CA ARG A 136 5.76 -11.17 -12.55
C ARG A 136 4.31 -11.48 -12.85
N GLY A 137 3.81 -12.64 -12.42
CA GLY A 137 2.40 -13.00 -12.60
C GLY A 137 1.46 -11.97 -11.99
N LEU A 138 1.76 -11.48 -10.80
CA LEU A 138 0.98 -10.41 -10.16
C LEU A 138 1.10 -9.07 -10.90
N THR A 139 2.30 -8.72 -11.37
CA THR A 139 2.55 -7.51 -12.16
C THR A 139 1.80 -7.54 -13.49
N ASP A 140 1.84 -8.66 -14.20
CA ASP A 140 1.18 -8.87 -15.49
C ASP A 140 -0.34 -8.81 -15.33
N ALA A 141 -0.86 -9.40 -14.25
CA ALA A 141 -2.28 -9.30 -13.89
C ALA A 141 -2.70 -7.85 -13.63
N LEU A 142 -1.87 -7.04 -12.96
CA LEU A 142 -2.15 -5.62 -12.74
C LEU A 142 -2.00 -4.78 -14.02
N ALA A 143 -1.23 -5.22 -15.02
CA ALA A 143 -1.00 -4.46 -16.24
C ALA A 143 -2.26 -4.31 -17.13
N SER A 144 -3.30 -5.14 -16.92
CA SER A 144 -4.59 -5.01 -17.60
C SER A 144 -5.53 -3.98 -16.96
N HIS A 145 -5.12 -3.34 -15.87
CA HIS A 145 -5.93 -2.41 -15.10
C HIS A 145 -5.36 -0.99 -15.17
N ASP A 146 -6.24 0.01 -15.18
CA ASP A 146 -5.84 1.43 -15.18
C ASP A 146 -5.96 2.03 -13.78
N PHE A 147 -4.78 2.26 -13.18
CA PHE A 147 -4.66 2.91 -11.88
C PHE A 147 -4.37 4.40 -11.96
N THR A 148 -4.30 5.02 -13.15
CA THR A 148 -3.96 6.46 -13.27
C THR A 148 -4.89 7.36 -12.44
N GLY A 149 -6.17 6.99 -12.31
CA GLY A 149 -7.14 7.70 -11.47
C GLY A 149 -7.51 6.99 -10.17
N ALA A 150 -6.68 6.06 -9.68
CA ALA A 150 -6.97 5.31 -8.46
C ALA A 150 -7.18 6.27 -7.27
N THR A 151 -8.18 5.97 -6.44
CA THR A 151 -8.53 6.82 -5.29
C THR A 151 -8.28 6.10 -3.97
N PRO A 152 -8.11 6.85 -2.85
CA PRO A 152 -7.97 6.25 -1.53
C PRO A 152 -9.09 5.26 -1.22
N GLY A 153 -8.69 4.09 -0.72
CA GLY A 153 -9.57 2.98 -0.35
C GLY A 153 -9.69 1.88 -1.41
N ILE A 154 -8.90 1.92 -2.49
CA ILE A 154 -8.98 0.97 -3.60
C ILE A 154 -8.81 -0.51 -3.19
N LEU A 155 -8.09 -0.78 -2.09
CA LEU A 155 -7.88 -2.12 -1.53
C LEU A 155 -8.62 -2.38 -0.22
N ASP A 156 -9.41 -1.44 0.29
CA ASP A 156 -10.01 -1.56 1.63
C ASP A 156 -10.94 -2.77 1.74
N SER A 157 -11.76 -3.04 0.70
CA SER A 157 -12.70 -4.18 0.71
C SER A 157 -12.00 -5.54 0.73
N LEU A 158 -10.76 -5.61 0.27
CA LEU A 158 -9.94 -6.83 0.32
C LEU A 158 -9.31 -7.07 1.69
N TYR A 159 -9.34 -6.09 2.58
CA TYR A 159 -8.73 -6.19 3.90
C TYR A 159 -9.74 -6.08 5.03
N ARG A 160 -10.37 -4.91 5.20
CA ARG A 160 -11.33 -4.65 6.28
C ARG A 160 -12.27 -3.50 5.93
N PRO A 161 -13.51 -3.49 6.45
CA PRO A 161 -14.40 -2.35 6.30
C PRO A 161 -13.78 -1.07 6.87
N THR A 162 -13.93 0.02 6.14
CA THR A 162 -13.51 1.36 6.54
C THR A 162 -14.70 2.30 6.68
N PRO A 163 -14.58 3.39 7.46
CA PRO A 163 -15.61 4.42 7.50
C PRO A 163 -15.90 4.92 6.08
N PRO A 164 -17.17 5.16 5.72
CA PRO A 164 -17.48 5.69 4.40
C PRO A 164 -16.86 7.08 4.24
N ARG A 165 -16.38 7.39 3.03
CA ARG A 165 -15.64 8.63 2.74
C ARG A 165 -16.33 9.90 3.24
N TRP A 166 -17.63 10.03 2.99
CA TRP A 166 -18.41 11.20 3.41
C TRP A 166 -18.38 11.44 4.93
N LEU A 167 -18.30 10.37 5.73
CA LEU A 167 -18.27 10.49 7.18
C LEU A 167 -16.90 10.97 7.65
N ALA A 168 -15.83 10.48 7.03
CA ALA A 168 -14.48 10.95 7.32
C ALA A 168 -14.30 12.42 6.92
N GLU A 169 -14.79 12.81 5.74
CA GLU A 169 -14.82 14.21 5.28
C GLU A 169 -15.60 15.10 6.24
N TYR A 170 -16.82 14.70 6.62
CA TYR A 170 -17.64 15.44 7.59
C TYR A 170 -16.91 15.65 8.93
N VAL A 171 -16.32 14.60 9.51
CA VAL A 171 -15.61 14.71 10.79
C VAL A 171 -14.38 15.63 10.66
N VAL A 172 -13.61 15.50 9.58
CA VAL A 172 -12.41 16.32 9.37
C VAL A 172 -12.76 17.80 9.18
N GLU A 173 -13.77 18.10 8.36
CA GLU A 173 -14.08 19.47 7.97
C GLU A 173 -15.01 20.16 8.98
N GLU A 174 -16.08 19.50 9.39
CA GLU A 174 -17.13 20.12 10.22
C GLU A 174 -16.85 19.98 11.72
N GLU A 175 -16.37 18.82 12.17
CA GLU A 175 -16.15 18.57 13.61
C GLU A 175 -14.75 19.00 14.07
N LEU A 176 -13.72 18.77 13.25
CA LEU A 176 -12.33 19.14 13.56
C LEU A 176 -11.89 20.48 12.97
N GLY A 177 -12.63 21.04 12.01
CA GLY A 177 -12.32 22.34 11.39
C GLY A 177 -11.07 22.35 10.51
N LEU A 178 -10.63 21.19 10.01
CA LEU A 178 -9.48 21.11 9.11
C LEU A 178 -9.88 21.54 7.68
N PRO A 179 -8.98 22.18 6.91
CA PRO A 179 -7.56 22.41 7.19
C PRO A 179 -7.30 23.81 7.80
N GLY A 180 -8.09 24.24 8.79
CA GLY A 180 -7.97 25.56 9.42
C GLY A 180 -6.54 25.96 9.82
N ASP A 181 -6.28 27.26 9.81
CA ASP A 181 -4.94 27.81 10.01
C ASP A 181 -4.29 27.31 11.30
N GLY A 182 -3.05 26.80 11.18
CA GLY A 182 -2.26 26.30 12.30
C GLY A 182 -2.70 24.93 12.86
N LEU A 183 -3.73 24.29 12.31
CA LEU A 183 -4.19 22.98 12.77
C LEU A 183 -3.40 21.82 12.12
N SER A 184 -3.28 20.73 12.87
CA SER A 184 -2.63 19.46 12.48
C SER A 184 -3.44 18.27 13.03
N LEU A 185 -3.40 17.14 12.33
CA LEU A 185 -4.09 15.90 12.69
C LEU A 185 -3.07 14.82 13.08
N LEU A 186 -3.30 14.19 14.24
CA LEU A 186 -2.67 12.92 14.59
C LEU A 186 -3.77 11.87 14.78
N ASP A 187 -3.79 10.84 13.92
CA ASP A 187 -4.68 9.70 14.04
C ASP A 187 -3.94 8.50 14.67
N PRO A 188 -4.19 8.16 15.95
CA PRO A 188 -3.45 7.12 16.66
C PRO A 188 -3.87 5.69 16.32
N SER A 189 -4.90 5.50 15.49
CA SER A 189 -5.39 4.19 15.05
C SER A 189 -5.94 4.32 13.63
N CYS A 190 -5.09 4.78 12.72
CA CYS A 190 -5.54 5.30 11.43
C CYS A 190 -6.13 4.26 10.48
N GLY A 191 -6.00 2.96 10.77
CA GLY A 191 -6.42 1.90 9.88
C GLY A 191 -5.76 2.06 8.52
N THR A 192 -6.54 2.06 7.44
CA THR A 192 -6.04 2.31 6.08
C THR A 192 -5.97 3.80 5.72
N GLY A 193 -6.02 4.70 6.71
CA GLY A 193 -5.74 6.13 6.54
C GLY A 193 -6.92 6.99 6.08
N THR A 194 -8.17 6.55 6.27
CA THR A 194 -9.37 7.26 5.75
C THR A 194 -9.45 8.73 6.19
N PHE A 195 -9.24 9.02 7.49
CA PHE A 195 -9.25 10.40 8.00
C PHE A 195 -8.06 11.24 7.51
N LEU A 196 -6.89 10.62 7.33
CA LEU A 196 -5.72 11.29 6.76
C LEU A 196 -5.98 11.72 5.31
N CYS A 197 -6.58 10.82 4.51
CA CYS A 197 -6.92 11.10 3.13
C CYS A 197 -7.98 12.21 3.02
N ALA A 198 -8.98 12.21 3.91
CA ALA A 198 -9.95 13.29 4.00
C ALA A 198 -9.29 14.64 4.35
N ALA A 199 -8.34 14.66 5.29
CA ALA A 199 -7.59 15.87 5.64
C ALA A 199 -6.73 16.41 4.48
N ILE A 200 -6.06 15.53 3.73
CA ILE A 200 -5.32 15.91 2.51
C ILE A 200 -6.28 16.48 1.47
N GLY A 201 -7.44 15.85 1.26
CA GLY A 201 -8.46 16.33 0.34
C GLY A 201 -8.98 17.72 0.71
N ALA A 202 -9.29 17.93 1.99
CA ALA A 202 -9.73 19.23 2.51
C ALA A 202 -8.65 20.31 2.32
N MET A 203 -7.40 20.01 2.69
CA MET A 203 -6.24 20.89 2.44
C MET A 203 -6.10 21.27 0.97
N THR A 204 -6.19 20.29 0.08
CA THR A 204 -6.05 20.51 -1.37
C THR A 204 -7.12 21.46 -1.89
N ARG A 205 -8.38 21.27 -1.48
CA ARG A 205 -9.49 22.15 -1.89
C ARG A 205 -9.33 23.57 -1.35
N THR A 206 -9.08 23.72 -0.06
CA THR A 206 -8.90 25.05 0.55
C THR A 206 -7.72 25.81 -0.06
N LEU A 207 -6.60 25.14 -0.32
CA LEU A 207 -5.45 25.78 -0.95
C LEU A 207 -5.79 26.26 -2.38
N ALA A 208 -6.51 25.44 -3.15
CA ALA A 208 -6.97 25.81 -4.49
C ALA A 208 -7.93 27.00 -4.46
N GLU A 209 -8.86 27.06 -3.50
CA GLU A 209 -9.78 28.19 -3.31
C GLU A 209 -9.05 29.50 -2.96
N GLN A 210 -7.93 29.39 -2.26
CA GLN A 210 -7.06 30.52 -1.91
C GLN A 210 -6.09 30.91 -3.04
N GLY A 211 -6.07 30.18 -4.14
CA GLY A 211 -5.16 30.40 -5.27
C GLY A 211 -3.71 30.01 -5.00
N GLY A 212 -3.48 29.10 -4.04
CA GLY A 212 -2.15 28.53 -3.74
C GLY A 212 -1.69 27.52 -4.79
N ASP A 213 -0.41 27.14 -4.73
CA ASP A 213 0.17 26.16 -5.66
C ASP A 213 -0.15 24.73 -5.16
N PRO A 214 -0.81 23.88 -5.97
CA PRO A 214 -1.07 22.48 -5.58
C PRO A 214 0.17 21.71 -5.12
N ILE A 215 1.37 22.06 -5.58
CA ILE A 215 2.62 21.44 -5.14
C ILE A 215 2.86 21.60 -3.63
N ASP A 216 2.36 22.68 -3.02
CA ASP A 216 2.57 22.96 -1.59
C ASP A 216 1.91 21.90 -0.72
N VAL A 217 0.84 21.24 -1.21
CA VAL A 217 0.17 20.13 -0.51
C VAL A 217 1.14 18.98 -0.25
N LEU A 218 2.04 18.68 -1.20
CA LEU A 218 3.03 17.60 -1.05
C LEU A 218 3.99 17.84 0.12
N PHE A 219 4.27 19.09 0.45
CA PHE A 219 5.19 19.47 1.52
C PHE A 219 4.45 19.76 2.84
N MET A 220 3.26 20.36 2.78
CA MET A 220 2.50 20.75 3.95
C MET A 220 1.76 19.59 4.59
N ALA A 221 1.18 18.68 3.80
CA ALA A 221 0.36 17.59 4.33
C ALA A 221 1.16 16.60 5.21
N PRO A 222 2.35 16.12 4.82
CA PRO A 222 3.13 15.21 5.66
C PRO A 222 3.55 15.80 7.01
N GLU A 223 3.72 17.13 7.07
CA GLU A 223 4.03 17.83 8.31
C GLU A 223 2.81 17.97 9.23
N LYS A 224 1.62 18.15 8.65
CA LYS A 224 0.38 18.40 9.39
C LYS A 224 -0.43 17.15 9.71
N PHE A 225 -0.41 16.11 8.87
CA PHE A 225 -1.32 14.97 8.96
C PHE A 225 -0.53 13.68 9.13
N LYS A 226 -0.51 13.18 10.36
CA LYS A 226 0.27 12.01 10.77
C LYS A 226 -0.68 10.94 11.29
N GLY A 227 -0.37 9.68 11.00
CA GLY A 227 -1.12 8.56 11.54
C GLY A 227 -0.21 7.43 11.98
N MET A 228 -0.71 6.63 12.91
CA MET A 228 -0.09 5.40 13.35
C MET A 228 -1.16 4.32 13.52
N ASP A 229 -0.76 3.07 13.35
CA ASP A 229 -1.59 1.91 13.64
C ASP A 229 -0.71 0.78 14.15
N ARG A 230 -1.28 -0.12 14.94
CA ARG A 230 -0.59 -1.32 15.45
C ARG A 230 -0.48 -2.40 14.39
N ASP A 231 -1.41 -2.45 13.44
CA ASP A 231 -1.47 -3.46 12.42
C ASP A 231 -0.59 -3.09 11.21
N PRO A 232 0.47 -3.87 10.90
CA PRO A 232 1.39 -3.56 9.82
C PRO A 232 0.72 -3.44 8.44
N LEU A 233 -0.32 -4.23 8.19
CA LEU A 233 -1.02 -4.16 6.91
C LEU A 233 -1.84 -2.89 6.79
N SER A 234 -2.57 -2.50 7.85
CA SER A 234 -3.26 -1.20 7.94
C SER A 234 -2.31 -0.05 7.59
N VAL A 235 -1.11 -0.02 8.19
CA VAL A 235 -0.10 1.01 7.90
C VAL A 235 0.34 0.97 6.42
N THR A 236 0.53 -0.22 5.85
CA THR A 236 0.90 -0.37 4.43
C THR A 236 -0.18 0.19 3.50
N LEU A 237 -1.45 -0.14 3.76
CA LEU A 237 -2.58 0.37 2.98
C LEU A 237 -2.81 1.88 3.23
N ALA A 238 -2.58 2.37 4.45
CA ALA A 238 -2.61 3.79 4.76
C ALA A 238 -1.59 4.57 3.93
N ARG A 239 -0.37 4.05 3.77
CA ARG A 239 0.65 4.70 2.94
C ARG A 239 0.27 4.72 1.46
N LEU A 240 -0.29 3.64 0.93
CA LEU A 240 -0.88 3.64 -0.41
C LEU A 240 -1.96 4.72 -0.52
N ASN A 241 -2.96 4.69 0.37
CA ASN A 241 -4.10 5.61 0.32
C ASN A 241 -3.66 7.08 0.49
N TYR A 242 -2.69 7.34 1.35
CA TYR A 242 -2.09 8.66 1.53
C TYR A 242 -1.41 9.13 0.24
N LEU A 243 -0.67 8.26 -0.44
CA LEU A 243 -0.07 8.54 -1.74
C LEU A 243 -1.15 8.83 -2.81
N LEU A 244 -2.21 8.03 -2.86
CA LEU A 244 -3.33 8.22 -3.78
C LEU A 244 -4.09 9.53 -3.51
N ALA A 245 -4.15 9.99 -2.26
CA ALA A 245 -4.83 11.23 -1.88
C ALA A 245 -4.16 12.48 -2.48
N PHE A 246 -2.88 12.41 -2.84
CA PHE A 246 -2.20 13.48 -3.58
C PHE A 246 -2.56 13.51 -5.07
N GLY A 247 -3.24 12.50 -5.61
CA GLY A 247 -3.68 12.48 -6.99
C GLY A 247 -2.52 12.58 -7.99
N ASP A 248 -2.72 13.39 -9.03
CA ASP A 248 -1.75 13.57 -10.12
C ASP A 248 -0.44 14.25 -9.66
N LEU A 249 -0.40 14.87 -8.48
CA LEU A 249 0.77 15.60 -7.97
C LEU A 249 2.01 14.70 -7.75
N VAL A 250 1.79 13.41 -7.50
CA VAL A 250 2.86 12.43 -7.28
C VAL A 250 3.19 11.61 -8.52
N GLN A 251 2.50 11.87 -9.64
CA GLN A 251 2.75 11.17 -10.89
C GLN A 251 3.96 11.76 -11.61
N GLN A 252 4.89 10.89 -11.97
CA GLN A 252 6.14 11.22 -12.65
C GLN A 252 6.31 10.29 -13.87
N GLU A 253 6.78 10.85 -14.98
CA GLU A 253 7.13 10.08 -16.18
C GLU A 253 8.50 9.39 -16.06
#